data_AF-A0A3P3E2U7-F1
#
_entry.id   AF-A0A3P3E2U7-F1
#
_cell.length_a   1.000
_cell.length_b   1.000
_cell.length_c   1.000
_cell.angle_alpha   90.00
_cell.angle_beta   90.00
_cell.angle_gamma   90.00
#
_symmetry.space_group_name_H-M   'P 1'
#
loop_
_entity.id
_entity.type
_entity.pdbx_description
1 polymer ?
#
loop_
_entity_poly.entity_id
_entity_poly.type
_entity_poly.pdbx_seq_one_letter_code
_entity_poly.pdbx_strand_id
1 'polypeptide(L)'
;MTTKIFPRYIHKMYYYLLAMSDDELDEFHINEEPCRAKLFDAMKVDFDSFGPVSKQRILEALEYIWASGQIEKLWGWVVPQAVDLDEVEDKPAYLCALYKKLSGHEPPHRDFGPDVELVKSAGPHGVDMRE
;
A
#
# COMPACT_ATOMS: atom_id res chain seq x y z
N MET A 1 11.10 22.75 -5.22
CA MET A 1 11.53 21.42 -5.74
C MET A 1 10.31 20.52 -5.64
N THR A 2 9.92 19.83 -6.71
CA THR A 2 8.73 18.97 -6.71
C THR A 2 9.06 17.62 -6.07
N THR A 3 8.28 17.22 -5.06
CA THR A 3 8.40 15.91 -4.42
C THR A 3 7.69 14.87 -5.28
N LYS A 4 8.36 13.77 -5.63
CA LYS A 4 7.79 12.69 -6.44
C LYS A 4 7.41 11.49 -5.58
N ILE A 5 6.15 11.08 -5.67
CA ILE A 5 5.62 9.90 -4.96
C ILE A 5 5.19 8.85 -5.98
N PHE A 6 5.50 7.59 -5.72
CA PHE A 6 5.32 6.47 -6.65
C PHE A 6 4.31 5.44 -6.10
N PRO A 7 3.02 5.80 -6.00
CA PRO A 7 2.04 4.98 -5.29
C PRO A 7 1.79 3.61 -5.94
N ARG A 8 2.11 3.45 -7.23
CA ARG A 8 2.00 2.18 -7.94
C ARG A 8 2.92 1.08 -7.40
N TYR A 9 3.93 1.42 -6.60
CA TYR A 9 4.74 0.39 -5.93
C TYR A 9 3.93 -0.39 -4.88
N ILE A 10 2.89 0.22 -4.29
CA ILE A 10 2.02 -0.48 -3.33
C ILE A 10 1.30 -1.64 -4.04
N HIS A 11 0.90 -1.43 -5.31
CA HIS A 11 0.20 -2.45 -6.12
C HIS A 11 1.00 -3.75 -6.31
N LYS A 12 2.30 -3.71 -6.08
CA LYS A 12 3.17 -4.88 -6.20
C LYS A 12 3.01 -5.88 -5.07
N MET A 13 2.34 -5.50 -3.98
CA MET A 13 2.04 -6.37 -2.85
C MET A 13 0.62 -6.97 -2.91
N TYR A 14 -0.10 -6.80 -4.03
CA TYR A 14 -1.49 -7.28 -4.17
C TYR A 14 -1.61 -8.68 -4.77
N TYR A 15 -0.49 -9.38 -4.99
CA TYR A 15 -0.53 -10.70 -5.61
C TYR A 15 -1.44 -11.66 -4.84
N TYR A 16 -1.44 -11.59 -3.51
CA TYR A 16 -2.32 -12.39 -2.66
C TYR A 16 -3.81 -12.23 -3.02
N LEU A 17 -4.31 -10.99 -3.09
CA LEU A 17 -5.70 -10.70 -3.44
C LEU A 17 -6.02 -11.09 -4.90
N LEU A 18 -5.07 -10.87 -5.81
CA LEU A 18 -5.24 -11.19 -7.23
C LEU A 18 -5.20 -12.71 -7.52
N ALA A 19 -4.68 -13.50 -6.59
CA ALA A 19 -4.56 -14.95 -6.71
C ALA A 19 -5.74 -15.70 -6.06
N MET A 20 -6.56 -15.03 -5.26
CA MET A 20 -7.75 -15.61 -4.65
C MET A 20 -8.82 -15.91 -5.71
N SER A 21 -9.54 -17.03 -5.55
CA SER A 21 -10.73 -17.32 -6.36
C SER A 21 -11.91 -16.47 -5.93
N ASP A 22 -12.93 -16.36 -6.78
CA ASP A 22 -14.17 -15.65 -6.47
C ASP A 22 -14.80 -16.15 -5.15
N ASP A 23 -14.89 -17.47 -4.93
CA ASP A 23 -15.38 -18.06 -3.67
C ASP A 23 -14.54 -17.65 -2.44
N GLU A 24 -13.23 -17.46 -2.61
CA GLU A 24 -12.34 -17.05 -1.51
C GLU A 24 -12.49 -15.54 -1.22
N LEU A 25 -12.76 -14.74 -2.26
CA LEU A 25 -13.04 -13.32 -2.14
C LEU A 25 -14.40 -13.06 -1.49
N ASP A 26 -15.42 -13.87 -1.82
CA ASP A 26 -16.75 -13.81 -1.21
C ASP A 26 -16.69 -14.05 0.31
N GLU A 27 -15.76 -14.89 0.78
CA GLU A 27 -15.50 -15.15 2.20
C GLU A 27 -14.49 -14.17 2.84
N PHE A 28 -13.88 -13.28 2.05
CA PHE A 28 -12.83 -12.37 2.52
C PHE A 28 -13.38 -11.02 2.97
N HIS A 29 -13.77 -10.93 4.24
CA HIS A 29 -14.23 -9.67 4.83
C HIS A 29 -13.07 -8.77 5.29
N ILE A 30 -12.67 -7.78 4.47
CA ILE A 30 -11.53 -6.88 4.75
C ILE A 30 -11.67 -6.05 6.04
N ASN A 31 -12.89 -5.88 6.57
CA ASN A 31 -13.13 -5.20 7.83
C ASN A 31 -12.90 -6.10 9.06
N GLU A 32 -12.73 -7.42 8.86
CA GLU A 32 -12.38 -8.34 9.93
C GLU A 32 -10.86 -8.40 10.17
N GLU A 33 -10.46 -8.41 11.44
CA GLU A 33 -9.05 -8.47 11.83
C GLU A 33 -8.30 -9.68 11.24
N PRO A 34 -8.86 -10.92 11.25
CA PRO A 34 -8.15 -12.08 10.71
C PRO A 34 -7.87 -11.96 9.21
N CYS A 35 -8.80 -11.40 8.44
CA CYS A 35 -8.64 -11.18 7.00
C CYS A 35 -7.55 -10.14 6.73
N ARG A 36 -7.56 -9.00 7.46
CA ARG A 36 -6.49 -8.00 7.36
C ARG A 36 -5.14 -8.56 7.76
N ALA A 37 -5.08 -9.34 8.83
CA ALA A 37 -3.83 -9.93 9.30
C ALA A 37 -3.20 -10.82 8.22
N LYS A 38 -4.00 -11.71 7.60
CA LYS A 38 -3.55 -12.56 6.47
C LYS A 38 -3.05 -11.73 5.29
N LEU A 39 -3.80 -10.70 4.89
CA LEU A 39 -3.40 -9.81 3.81
C LEU A 39 -2.08 -9.10 4.12
N PHE A 40 -1.96 -8.53 5.31
CA PHE A 40 -0.76 -7.80 5.73
C PHE A 40 0.45 -8.72 5.89
N ASP A 41 0.26 -9.97 6.31
CA ASP A 41 1.31 -10.98 6.31
C ASP A 41 1.80 -11.27 4.89
N ALA A 42 0.89 -11.48 3.94
CA ALA A 42 1.26 -11.70 2.53
C ALA A 42 1.99 -10.48 1.94
N MET A 43 1.47 -9.27 2.17
CA MET A 43 2.13 -8.02 1.77
C MET A 43 3.52 -7.86 2.39
N LYS A 44 3.70 -8.29 3.65
CA LYS A 44 5.00 -8.24 4.33
C LYS A 44 6.01 -9.19 3.70
N VAL A 45 5.58 -10.38 3.29
CA VAL A 45 6.43 -11.34 2.57
C VAL A 45 6.91 -10.74 1.24
N ASP A 46 5.98 -10.16 0.45
CA ASP A 46 6.32 -9.47 -0.80
C ASP A 46 7.28 -8.30 -0.53
N PHE A 47 6.94 -7.44 0.43
CA PHE A 47 7.76 -6.31 0.83
C PHE A 47 9.18 -6.74 1.21
N ASP A 48 9.35 -7.79 2.01
CA ASP A 48 10.65 -8.26 2.46
C ASP A 48 11.55 -8.77 1.33
N SER A 49 10.95 -9.27 0.25
CA SER A 49 11.63 -9.70 -0.97
C SER A 49 12.13 -8.53 -1.83
N PHE A 50 11.61 -7.32 -1.64
CA PHE A 50 11.97 -6.17 -2.47
C PHE A 50 13.32 -5.54 -2.10
N GLY A 51 13.96 -4.94 -3.10
CA GLY A 51 15.17 -4.14 -2.95
C GLY A 51 14.92 -2.85 -2.14
N PRO A 52 15.97 -2.20 -1.60
CA PRO A 52 15.84 -1.02 -0.73
C PRO A 52 15.06 0.13 -1.37
N VAL A 53 15.23 0.36 -2.68
CA VAL A 53 14.54 1.44 -3.40
C VAL A 53 13.04 1.17 -3.43
N SER A 54 12.63 -0.03 -3.84
CA SER A 54 11.22 -0.45 -3.87
C SER A 54 10.57 -0.33 -2.49
N LYS A 55 11.25 -0.78 -1.43
CA LYS A 55 10.77 -0.64 -0.04
C LYS A 55 10.55 0.82 0.34
N GLN A 56 11.53 1.68 0.07
CA GLN A 56 11.42 3.11 0.35
C GLN A 56 10.23 3.73 -0.41
N ARG A 57 10.03 3.38 -1.68
CA ARG A 57 8.90 3.91 -2.49
C ARG A 57 7.54 3.50 -1.94
N ILE A 58 7.41 2.29 -1.42
CA ILE A 58 6.18 1.82 -0.79
C ILE A 58 5.91 2.62 0.49
N LEU A 59 6.91 2.74 1.37
CA LEU A 59 6.76 3.47 2.64
C LEU A 59 6.45 4.96 2.40
N GLU A 60 7.18 5.62 1.50
CA GLU A 60 6.94 7.02 1.14
C GLU A 60 5.52 7.23 0.58
N ALA A 61 5.01 6.29 -0.21
CA ALA A 61 3.67 6.37 -0.75
C ALA A 61 2.60 6.20 0.33
N LEU A 62 2.76 5.22 1.23
CA LEU A 62 1.83 5.02 2.36
C LEU A 62 1.83 6.23 3.30
N GLU A 63 3.01 6.77 3.62
CA GLU A 63 3.17 8.00 4.40
C GLU A 63 2.45 9.18 3.76
N TYR A 64 2.66 9.39 2.45
CA TYR A 64 2.02 10.49 1.73
C TYR A 64 0.50 10.34 1.76
N ILE A 65 -0.04 9.16 1.46
CA ILE A 65 -1.49 8.94 1.44
C ILE A 65 -2.07 9.23 2.82
N TRP A 66 -1.44 8.72 3.88
CA TRP A 66 -1.85 8.94 5.26
C TRP A 66 -1.79 10.42 5.68
N ALA A 67 -0.70 11.14 5.36
CA ALA A 67 -0.50 12.54 5.76
C ALA A 67 -1.24 13.56 4.87
N SER A 68 -1.66 13.18 3.66
CA SER A 68 -2.19 14.12 2.65
C SER A 68 -3.55 14.76 2.98
N GLY A 69 -4.31 14.20 3.92
CA GLY A 69 -5.73 14.53 4.13
C GLY A 69 -6.63 14.16 2.94
N GLN A 70 -6.12 13.44 1.95
CA GLN A 70 -6.82 13.05 0.72
C GLN A 70 -6.99 11.54 0.62
N ILE A 71 -7.06 10.83 1.76
CA ILE A 71 -7.11 9.36 1.82
C ILE A 71 -8.20 8.80 0.89
N GLU A 72 -9.41 9.35 0.92
CA GLU A 72 -10.52 8.91 0.05
C GLU A 72 -10.18 8.98 -1.44
N LYS A 73 -9.57 10.09 -1.89
CA LYS A 73 -9.20 10.29 -3.29
C LYS A 73 -8.04 9.37 -3.72
N LEU A 74 -7.17 9.01 -2.77
CA LEU A 74 -5.97 8.23 -3.04
C LEU A 74 -6.15 6.73 -2.72
N TRP A 75 -7.32 6.33 -2.23
CA TRP A 75 -7.57 4.98 -1.72
C TRP A 75 -7.35 3.88 -2.76
N GLY A 76 -7.67 4.15 -4.03
CA GLY A 76 -7.42 3.22 -5.15
C GLY A 76 -5.93 2.87 -5.38
N TRP A 77 -5.01 3.56 -4.71
CA TRP A 77 -3.60 3.17 -4.66
C TRP A 77 -3.28 2.12 -3.60
N VAL A 78 -4.10 1.99 -2.55
CA VAL A 78 -3.86 1.18 -1.33
C VAL A 78 -4.58 -0.18 -1.37
N VAL A 79 -5.70 -0.25 -2.09
CA VAL A 79 -6.45 -1.48 -2.35
C VAL A 79 -6.71 -1.56 -3.86
N PRO A 80 -6.49 -2.73 -4.50
CA PRO A 80 -6.73 -2.88 -5.93
C PRO A 80 -8.21 -2.75 -6.27
N GLN A 81 -8.57 -1.76 -7.11
CA GLN A 81 -9.95 -1.59 -7.59
C GLN A 81 -10.45 -2.71 -8.51
N ALA A 82 -9.55 -3.61 -8.95
CA ALA A 82 -9.90 -4.75 -9.79
C ALA A 82 -10.40 -5.96 -8.99
N VAL A 83 -10.27 -5.93 -7.67
CA VAL A 83 -10.76 -6.98 -6.77
C VAL A 83 -12.02 -6.46 -6.10
N ASP A 84 -13.09 -7.24 -6.16
CA ASP A 84 -14.35 -6.90 -5.49
C ASP A 84 -14.18 -7.17 -4.00
N LEU A 85 -14.12 -6.11 -3.20
CA LEU A 85 -13.90 -6.14 -1.77
C LEU A 85 -14.87 -5.15 -1.12
N ASP A 86 -15.29 -5.45 0.11
CA ASP A 86 -16.02 -4.49 0.93
C ASP A 86 -15.23 -3.18 1.08
N GLU A 87 -15.95 -2.08 1.24
CA GLU A 87 -15.34 -0.78 1.56
C GLU A 87 -14.65 -0.85 2.92
N VAL A 88 -13.41 -0.39 3.01
CA VAL A 88 -12.69 -0.33 4.29
C VAL A 88 -13.26 0.80 5.14
N GLU A 89 -13.83 0.44 6.30
CA GLU A 89 -14.52 1.36 7.20
C GLU A 89 -13.57 2.39 7.82
N ASP A 90 -12.40 1.95 8.29
CA ASP A 90 -11.39 2.80 8.93
C ASP A 90 -10.08 2.79 8.11
N LYS A 91 -10.07 3.59 7.04
CA LYS A 91 -8.90 3.77 6.16
C LYS A 91 -7.66 4.32 6.88
N PRO A 92 -7.77 5.32 7.80
CA PRO A 92 -6.62 5.76 8.59
C PRO A 92 -6.01 4.65 9.45
N ALA A 93 -6.83 3.87 10.16
CA ALA A 93 -6.33 2.75 10.96
C ALA A 93 -5.72 1.65 10.09
N TYR A 94 -6.34 1.34 8.93
CA TYR A 94 -5.79 0.41 7.96
C TYR A 94 -4.39 0.81 7.50
N LEU A 95 -4.21 2.07 7.07
CA LEU A 95 -2.90 2.58 6.62
C LEU A 95 -1.86 2.53 7.72
N CYS A 96 -2.23 2.93 8.94
CA CYS A 96 -1.33 2.88 10.10
C CYS A 96 -0.90 1.43 10.40
N ALA A 97 -1.85 0.50 10.43
CA ALA A 97 -1.58 -0.91 10.69
C ALA A 97 -0.71 -1.56 9.58
N LEU A 98 -1.01 -1.26 8.31
CA LEU A 98 -0.19 -1.72 7.18
C LEU A 98 1.24 -1.16 7.27
N TYR A 99 1.39 0.15 7.45
CA TYR A 99 2.71 0.78 7.57
C TYR A 99 3.53 0.16 8.72
N LYS A 100 2.88 -0.06 9.87
CA LYS A 100 3.48 -0.71 11.03
C LYS A 100 3.87 -2.16 10.77
N LYS A 101 3.06 -2.91 10.02
CA LYS A 101 3.43 -4.26 9.59
C LYS A 101 4.69 -4.27 8.74
N LEU A 102 4.79 -3.35 7.78
CA LEU A 102 5.88 -3.29 6.82
C LEU A 102 7.20 -2.80 7.45
N SER A 103 7.13 -1.71 8.22
CA SER A 103 8.32 -1.01 8.74
C SER A 103 8.69 -1.37 10.18
N GLY A 104 7.74 -1.89 10.97
CA GLY A 104 7.89 -2.04 12.42
C GLY A 104 7.67 -0.74 13.22
N HIS A 105 7.34 0.37 12.55
CA HIS A 105 7.19 1.70 13.14
C HIS A 105 5.84 2.32 12.80
N GLU A 106 5.42 3.34 13.54
CA GLU A 106 4.25 4.14 13.16
C GLU A 106 4.61 5.09 12.01
N PRO A 107 3.64 5.42 11.13
CA PRO A 107 3.89 6.33 10.02
C PRO A 107 4.33 7.71 10.56
N PRO A 108 5.46 8.26 10.11
CA PRO A 108 5.90 9.58 10.55
C PRO A 108 4.94 10.66 10.05
N HIS A 109 4.72 11.68 10.88
CA HIS A 109 4.12 12.94 10.44
C HIS A 109 5.14 13.73 9.62
N ARG A 110 5.21 13.41 8.32
CA ARG A 110 6.11 14.06 7.37
C ARG A 110 5.35 15.11 6.55
N ASP A 111 5.93 16.31 6.44
CA ASP A 111 5.49 17.31 5.48
C ASP A 111 6.12 17.01 4.10
N PHE A 112 5.28 16.83 3.08
CA PHE A 112 5.70 16.58 1.69
C PHE A 112 5.82 17.86 0.86
N GLY A 113 5.46 19.01 1.46
CA GLY A 113 5.40 20.31 0.81
C GLY A 113 4.14 20.47 -0.07
N PRO A 114 3.94 21.67 -0.64
CA PRO A 114 2.78 21.98 -1.47
C PRO A 114 2.85 21.36 -2.88
N ASP A 115 4.06 21.08 -3.37
CA ASP A 115 4.30 20.60 -4.74
C ASP A 115 4.63 19.10 -4.76
N VAL A 116 3.60 18.26 -4.73
CA VAL A 116 3.73 16.80 -4.85
C VAL A 116 3.23 16.32 -6.21
N GLU A 117 4.07 15.57 -6.92
CA GLU A 117 3.74 14.88 -8.16
C GLU A 117 3.54 13.38 -7.90
N LEU A 118 2.35 12.87 -8.21
CA LEU A 118 2.06 11.43 -8.22
C LEU A 118 2.52 10.81 -9.55
N VAL A 119 3.59 10.03 -9.50
CA VAL A 119 4.14 9.35 -10.66
C VAL A 119 3.39 8.04 -10.90
N LYS A 120 2.66 7.97 -12.01
CA LYS A 120 1.81 6.80 -12.38
C LYS A 120 2.59 5.64 -13.02
N SER A 121 3.85 5.86 -13.40
CA SER A 121 4.76 4.81 -13.90
C SER A 121 5.69 4.35 -12.79
N ALA A 122 6.19 3.11 -12.86
CA ALA A 122 7.17 2.60 -11.90
C ALA A 122 8.57 3.26 -12.04
N GLY A 123 8.71 4.30 -12.86
CA GLY A 123 10.02 4.87 -13.24
C GLY A 123 10.83 3.94 -14.17
N PRO A 124 12.00 4.39 -14.64
CA PRO A 124 12.85 3.63 -15.57
C PRO A 124 13.46 2.35 -14.98
N HIS A 125 13.48 2.20 -13.65
CA HIS A 125 14.09 1.07 -12.96
C HIS A 125 13.11 -0.07 -12.62
N GLY A 126 11.81 0.09 -12.86
CA GLY A 126 10.83 -0.94 -12.52
C GLY A 126 10.85 -1.30 -11.02
N VAL A 127 10.39 -2.51 -10.68
CA VAL A 127 10.51 -3.03 -9.31
C VAL A 127 11.89 -3.63 -9.16
N ASP A 128 12.67 -3.10 -8.24
CA ASP A 128 13.92 -3.71 -7.82
C ASP A 128 13.63 -4.82 -6.79
N MET A 129 14.13 -6.03 -7.07
CA MET A 129 14.02 -7.21 -6.22
C MET A 129 15.35 -7.40 -5.47
N ARG A 130 15.34 -7.96 -4.25
CA ARG A 130 16.60 -8.39 -3.62
C ARG A 130 17.24 -9.48 -4.49
N GLU A 131 18.48 -9.26 -4.90
CA GLU A 131 19.37 -10.30 -5.42
C GLU A 131 19.64 -11.38 -4.36
#